data_AF-A0A8C4Q816-F1
#
_entry.id   AF-A0A8C4Q816-F1
#
_cell.length_a   1.000
_cell.length_b   1.000
_cell.length_c   1.000
_cell.angle_alpha   90.00
_cell.angle_beta   90.00
_cell.angle_gamma   90.00
#
_symmetry.space_group_name_H-M   'P 1'
#
loop_
_entity.id
_entity.type
_entity.pdbx_description
1 polymer ?
#
loop_
_entity_poly.entity_id
_entity_poly.type
_entity_poly.pdbx_seq_one_letter_code
_entity_poly.pdbx_strand_id
1 'polypeptide(L)'
;MWGLTMSSKDPVIEKMSQDEIMTTTRQVVQGLDALKNDYRSVLHNLNDTLRVIEHPEEQRIVEEKSSIVARSLEMITGLGEAQVMLALTNHLNAVESEKQKQRAQVRRLGQENSWLREELAGTQQKLQRSEQQVAQLEEEKKQLEFMNHLMKLNDNQPSSTNPKEMEVTTSLSVLSPWRP
;
A
#
# COMPACT_ATOMS: atom_id res chain seq x y z
N MET A 1 1.98 61.96 10.74
CA MET A 1 1.82 60.67 10.04
C MET A 1 1.38 59.66 11.10
N TRP A 2 0.07 59.54 11.33
CA TRP A 2 -0.51 58.63 12.32
C TRP A 2 -0.71 57.27 11.65
N GLY A 3 0.18 56.32 11.90
CA GLY A 3 0.00 54.92 11.51
C GLY A 3 -0.38 54.10 12.73
N LEU A 4 -1.66 54.12 13.12
CA LEU A 4 -2.19 53.11 14.03
C LEU A 4 -2.28 51.80 13.23
N THR A 5 -1.43 50.84 13.55
CA THR A 5 -1.65 49.44 13.21
C THR A 5 -2.82 48.93 14.02
N MET A 6 -4.01 48.96 13.42
CA MET A 6 -5.16 48.20 13.91
C MET A 6 -4.79 46.71 13.86
N SER A 7 -4.53 46.14 15.03
CA SER A 7 -4.49 44.69 15.23
C SER A 7 -5.89 44.15 14.96
N SER A 8 -6.15 43.72 13.73
CA SER A 8 -7.32 42.89 13.42
C SER A 8 -7.05 41.52 14.05
N LYS A 9 -7.47 41.35 15.30
CA LYS A 9 -7.74 40.01 15.84
C LYS A 9 -9.01 39.53 15.14
N ASP A 10 -8.85 39.02 13.93
CA ASP A 10 -9.88 38.18 13.34
C ASP A 10 -10.10 37.02 14.32
N PRO A 11 -11.35 36.73 14.72
CA PRO A 11 -11.60 35.58 15.58
C PRO A 11 -11.11 34.35 14.84
N VAL A 12 -10.10 33.69 15.38
CA VAL A 12 -9.70 32.35 14.95
C VAL A 12 -10.91 31.47 15.22
N ILE A 13 -11.70 31.23 14.18
CA ILE A 13 -12.70 30.16 14.18
C ILE A 13 -11.86 28.89 14.28
N GLU A 14 -11.69 28.40 15.50
CA GLU A 14 -11.02 27.15 15.79
C GLU A 14 -11.76 26.06 15.01
N LYS A 15 -11.16 25.62 13.90
CA LYS A 15 -11.77 24.61 13.04
C LYS A 15 -11.78 23.30 13.84
N MET A 16 -12.96 22.89 14.28
CA MET A 16 -13.14 21.57 14.90
C MET A 16 -12.60 20.47 13.97
N SER A 17 -11.93 19.49 14.56
CA SER A 17 -11.49 18.29 13.86
C SER A 17 -12.68 17.48 13.34
N GLN A 18 -12.51 16.74 12.25
CA GLN A 18 -13.53 15.82 11.75
C GLN A 18 -13.99 14.84 12.83
N ASP A 19 -13.06 14.35 13.67
CA ASP A 19 -13.39 13.43 14.76
C ASP A 19 -14.21 14.10 15.86
N GLU A 20 -13.95 15.38 16.15
CA GLU A 20 -14.70 16.17 17.13
C GLU A 20 -16.11 16.47 16.61
N ILE A 21 -16.23 16.83 15.32
CA ILE A 21 -17.52 17.03 14.64
C ILE A 21 -18.34 15.74 14.67
N MET A 22 -17.70 14.60 14.40
CA MET A 22 -18.36 13.29 14.41
C MET A 22 -18.80 12.86 15.81
N THR A 23 -17.97 13.12 16.82
CA THR A 23 -18.29 12.85 18.23
C THR A 23 -19.47 13.70 18.69
N THR A 24 -19.41 15.01 18.40
CA THR A 24 -20.49 15.95 18.71
C THR A 24 -21.78 15.57 18.00
N THR A 25 -21.70 15.21 16.71
CA THR A 25 -22.87 14.78 15.94
C THR A 25 -23.51 13.54 16.54
N ARG A 26 -22.71 12.54 16.96
CA ARG A 26 -23.24 11.32 17.59
C ARG A 26 -23.98 11.64 18.89
N GLN A 27 -23.44 12.54 19.71
CA GLN A 27 -24.08 12.99 20.94
C GLN A 27 -25.39 13.72 20.66
N VAL A 28 -25.40 14.64 19.68
CA VAL A 28 -26.61 15.36 19.26
C VAL A 28 -27.68 14.40 18.75
N VAL A 29 -27.32 13.41 17.93
CA VAL A 29 -28.26 12.38 17.44
C VAL A 29 -28.88 11.61 18.60
N GLN A 30 -28.07 11.16 19.56
CA GLN A 30 -28.57 10.44 20.74
C GLN A 30 -29.49 11.32 21.60
N GLY A 31 -29.11 12.57 21.84
CA GLY A 31 -29.92 13.52 22.61
C GLY A 31 -31.25 13.85 21.92
N LEU A 32 -31.25 14.07 20.62
CA LEU A 32 -32.46 14.33 19.83
C LEU A 32 -33.37 13.10 19.78
N ASP A 33 -32.82 11.89 19.67
CA ASP A 33 -33.63 10.67 19.66
C ASP A 33 -34.26 10.37 21.03
N ALA A 34 -33.51 10.61 22.12
CA ALA A 34 -34.05 10.57 23.48
C ALA A 34 -35.19 11.58 23.66
N LEU A 35 -34.97 12.84 23.29
CA LEU A 35 -35.98 13.90 23.37
C LEU A 35 -37.23 13.57 22.54
N LYS A 36 -37.05 12.99 21.35
CA LYS A 36 -38.16 12.52 20.50
C LYS A 36 -38.98 11.43 21.19
N ASN A 37 -38.33 10.51 21.90
CA ASN A 37 -39.00 9.46 22.66
C ASN A 37 -39.73 10.02 23.89
N ASP A 38 -39.15 11.00 24.58
CA ASP A 38 -39.79 11.69 25.70
C ASP A 38 -41.08 12.40 25.26
N TYR A 39 -41.03 13.17 24.16
CA TYR A 39 -42.23 13.82 23.62
C TYR A 39 -43.32 12.82 23.20
N ARG A 40 -42.94 11.68 22.62
CA ARG A 40 -43.90 10.60 22.29
C ARG A 40 -44.55 10.00 23.53
N SER A 41 -43.76 9.79 24.59
CA SER A 41 -44.25 9.30 25.88
C SER A 41 -45.23 10.30 26.52
N VAL A 42 -44.88 11.58 26.56
CA VAL A 42 -45.75 12.64 27.08
C VAL A 42 -47.05 12.72 26.27
N LEU A 43 -46.96 12.70 24.94
CA LEU A 43 -48.14 12.77 24.07
C LEU A 43 -49.05 11.55 24.25
N HIS A 44 -48.48 10.36 24.42
CA HIS A 44 -49.24 9.15 24.72
C HIS A 44 -50.00 9.29 26.05
N ASN A 45 -49.34 9.76 27.11
CA ASN A 45 -49.97 9.97 28.42
C ASN A 45 -51.07 11.04 28.39
N LEU A 46 -50.86 12.14 27.65
CA LEU A 46 -51.88 13.18 27.47
C LEU A 46 -53.10 12.63 26.73
N ASN A 47 -52.90 11.81 25.70
CA ASN A 47 -54.00 11.16 24.99
C ASN A 47 -54.75 10.15 25.86
N ASP A 48 -54.05 9.41 26.74
CA ASP A 48 -54.71 8.52 27.70
C ASP A 48 -55.50 9.30 28.76
N THR A 49 -54.99 10.45 29.19
CA THR A 49 -55.72 11.35 30.09
C THR A 49 -57.01 11.88 29.44
N LEU A 50 -56.96 12.29 28.17
CA LEU A 50 -58.13 12.75 27.40
C LEU A 50 -59.24 11.70 27.28
N ARG A 51 -58.92 10.41 27.38
CA ARG A 51 -59.92 9.33 27.31
C ARG A 51 -60.76 9.19 28.58
N VAL A 52 -60.26 9.69 29.71
CA VAL A 52 -60.86 9.45 31.04
C VAL A 52 -61.34 10.76 31.69
N ILE A 53 -60.90 11.91 31.21
CA ILE A 53 -61.25 13.20 31.79
C ILE A 53 -62.71 13.57 31.51
N GLU A 54 -63.44 13.99 32.54
CA GLU A 54 -64.87 14.32 32.43
C GLU A 54 -65.12 15.84 32.47
N HIS A 55 -64.14 16.62 32.94
CA HIS A 55 -64.31 18.05 33.16
C HIS A 55 -63.95 18.87 31.90
N PRO A 56 -64.89 19.65 31.31
CA PRO A 56 -64.69 20.27 29.99
C PRO A 56 -63.53 21.29 29.92
N GLU A 57 -63.30 22.02 31.02
CA GLU A 57 -62.20 23.00 31.07
C GLU A 57 -60.84 22.31 31.15
N GLU A 58 -60.72 21.25 31.95
CA GLU A 58 -59.50 20.46 32.04
C GLU A 58 -59.22 19.72 30.73
N GLN A 59 -60.27 19.19 30.08
CA GLN A 59 -60.16 18.56 28.77
C GLN A 59 -59.55 19.52 27.73
N ARG A 60 -60.07 20.75 27.63
CA ARG A 60 -59.53 21.78 26.73
C ARG A 60 -58.05 22.07 26.97
N ILE A 61 -57.64 22.14 28.23
CA ILE A 61 -56.23 22.39 28.60
C ILE A 61 -55.35 21.21 28.15
N VAL A 62 -55.80 19.97 28.36
CA VAL A 62 -55.05 18.78 27.94
C VAL A 62 -54.97 18.66 26.42
N GLU A 63 -56.03 19.02 25.70
CA GLU A 63 -56.03 19.10 24.22
C GLU A 63 -55.00 20.12 23.71
N GLU A 64 -54.95 21.30 24.31
CA GLU A 64 -53.97 22.34 23.96
C GLU A 64 -52.53 21.87 24.24
N LYS A 65 -52.30 21.25 25.41
CA LYS A 65 -50.98 20.66 25.74
C LYS A 65 -50.58 19.56 24.77
N SER A 66 -51.50 18.68 24.38
CA SER A 66 -51.25 17.61 23.41
C SER A 66 -50.87 18.20 22.04
N SER A 67 -51.59 19.24 21.60
CA SER A 67 -51.30 19.98 20.37
C SER A 67 -49.91 20.62 20.37
N ILE A 68 -49.50 21.23 21.49
CA ILE A 68 -48.15 21.82 21.64
C ILE A 68 -47.09 20.73 21.55
N VAL A 69 -47.26 19.61 22.25
CA VAL A 69 -46.29 18.50 22.25
C VAL A 69 -46.19 17.87 20.86
N ALA A 70 -47.31 17.71 20.14
CA ALA A 70 -47.32 17.21 18.77
C ALA A 70 -46.49 18.11 17.84
N ARG A 71 -46.67 19.43 17.94
CA ARG A 71 -45.89 20.40 17.15
C ARG A 71 -44.40 20.38 17.52
N SER A 72 -44.08 20.25 18.81
CA SER A 72 -42.68 20.10 19.26
C SER A 72 -42.02 18.85 18.70
N LEU A 73 -42.76 17.75 18.56
CA LEU A 73 -42.26 16.52 17.95
C LEU A 73 -41.94 16.71 16.46
N GLU A 74 -42.78 17.45 15.72
CA GLU A 74 -42.54 17.79 14.32
C GLU A 74 -41.33 18.71 14.12
N MET A 75 -41.03 19.56 15.10
CA MET A 75 -39.85 20.44 15.06
C MET A 75 -38.52 19.68 15.23
N ILE A 76 -38.54 18.46 15.78
CA ILE A 76 -37.35 17.60 15.85
C ILE A 76 -37.07 17.05 14.44
N THR A 77 -36.34 17.85 13.67
CA THR A 77 -35.89 17.54 12.31
C THR A 77 -34.38 17.26 12.30
N GLY A 78 -33.81 16.84 11.16
CA GLY A 78 -32.36 16.67 10.99
C GLY A 78 -31.75 15.37 11.55
N LEU A 79 -32.49 14.56 12.31
CA LEU A 79 -32.02 13.24 12.80
C LEU A 79 -31.59 12.31 11.65
N GLY A 80 -32.42 12.24 10.59
CA GLY A 80 -32.12 11.42 9.42
C GLY A 80 -30.88 11.89 8.66
N GLU A 81 -30.70 13.20 8.52
CA GLU A 81 -29.54 13.80 7.86
C GLU A 81 -28.25 13.53 8.63
N ALA A 82 -28.28 13.67 9.96
CA ALA A 82 -27.15 13.35 10.82
C ALA A 82 -26.81 11.86 10.78
N GLN A 83 -27.80 10.97 10.71
CA GLN A 83 -27.59 9.53 10.55
C GLN A 83 -26.89 9.20 9.21
N VAL A 84 -27.32 9.85 8.13
CA VAL A 84 -26.69 9.73 6.79
C VAL A 84 -25.25 10.23 6.83
N MET A 85 -25.00 11.38 7.48
CA MET A 85 -23.64 11.92 7.64
C MET A 85 -22.73 10.94 8.39
N LEU A 86 -23.21 10.34 9.48
CA LEU A 86 -22.45 9.34 10.25
C LEU A 86 -22.14 8.09 9.41
N ALA A 87 -23.13 7.59 8.66
CA ALA A 87 -22.95 6.44 7.78
C ALA A 87 -21.95 6.73 6.64
N LEU A 88 -22.03 7.92 6.05
CA LEU A 88 -21.12 8.35 4.99
C LEU A 88 -19.68 8.44 5.50
N THR A 89 -19.44 9.02 6.68
CA THR A 89 -18.08 9.10 7.25
C THR A 89 -17.49 7.72 7.49
N ASN A 90 -18.29 6.77 8.01
CA ASN A 90 -17.83 5.38 8.19
C ASN A 90 -17.45 4.73 6.85
N HIS A 91 -18.27 4.94 5.81
CA HIS A 91 -18.01 4.41 4.48
C HIS A 91 -16.74 5.00 3.86
N LEU A 92 -16.55 6.32 3.98
CA LEU A 92 -15.35 7.01 3.50
C LEU A 92 -14.08 6.49 4.19
N ASN A 93 -14.13 6.30 5.52
CA ASN A 93 -13.01 5.74 6.27
C ASN A 93 -12.67 4.31 5.83
N ALA A 94 -13.68 3.48 5.59
CA ALA A 94 -13.47 2.12 5.09
C ALA A 94 -12.81 2.13 3.69
N VAL A 95 -13.32 2.94 2.77
CA VAL A 95 -12.80 3.08 1.40
C VAL A 95 -11.35 3.59 1.42
N GLU A 96 -11.04 4.59 2.24
CA GLU A 96 -9.68 5.12 2.34
C GLU A 96 -8.72 4.07 2.92
N SER A 97 -9.16 3.28 3.90
CA SER A 97 -8.34 2.18 4.46
C SER A 97 -8.02 1.11 3.40
N GLU A 98 -9.00 0.75 2.57
CA GLU A 98 -8.82 -0.26 1.53
C GLU A 98 -7.90 0.26 0.42
N LYS A 99 -8.04 1.54 0.05
CA LYS A 99 -7.12 2.23 -0.87
C LYS A 99 -5.68 2.23 -0.32
N GLN A 100 -5.48 2.48 0.97
CA GLN A 100 -4.15 2.43 1.57
C GLN A 100 -3.55 1.01 1.54
N LYS A 101 -4.37 0.01 1.83
CA LYS A 101 -3.98 -1.42 1.75
C LYS A 101 -3.57 -1.82 0.34
N GLN A 102 -4.37 -1.45 -0.67
CA GLN A 102 -4.05 -1.72 -2.08
C GLN A 102 -2.74 -1.02 -2.50
N ARG A 103 -2.55 0.24 -2.10
CA ARG A 103 -1.28 0.96 -2.35
C ARG A 103 -0.08 0.26 -1.72
N ALA A 104 -0.22 -0.30 -0.52
CA ALA A 104 0.84 -1.09 0.11
C ALA A 104 1.13 -2.38 -0.67
N GLN A 105 0.10 -3.06 -1.16
CA GLN A 105 0.25 -4.27 -1.98
C GLN A 105 0.95 -3.98 -3.30
N VAL A 106 0.60 -2.89 -3.98
CA VAL A 106 1.29 -2.46 -5.22
C VAL A 106 2.78 -2.24 -4.96
N ARG A 107 3.14 -1.57 -3.85
CA ARG A 107 4.55 -1.39 -3.49
C ARG A 107 5.26 -2.71 -3.22
N ARG A 108 4.64 -3.62 -2.46
CA ARG A 108 5.21 -4.95 -2.17
C ARG A 108 5.43 -5.76 -3.43
N LEU A 109 4.42 -5.85 -4.30
CA LEU A 109 4.52 -6.58 -5.57
C LEU A 109 5.55 -5.95 -6.52
N GLY A 110 5.68 -4.62 -6.53
CA GLY A 110 6.72 -3.94 -7.29
C GLY A 110 8.13 -4.32 -6.83
N GLN A 111 8.35 -4.38 -5.51
CA GLN A 111 9.61 -4.83 -4.93
C GLN A 111 9.90 -6.31 -5.25
N GLU A 112 8.90 -7.17 -5.08
CA GLU A 112 8.99 -8.59 -5.43
C GLU A 112 9.32 -8.79 -6.92
N ASN A 113 8.70 -8.01 -7.81
CA ASN A 113 8.98 -8.07 -9.24
C ASN A 113 10.42 -7.66 -9.57
N SER A 114 10.92 -6.58 -8.95
CA SER A 114 12.33 -6.15 -9.10
C SER A 114 13.28 -7.24 -8.62
N TRP A 115 13.02 -7.79 -7.43
CA TRP A 115 13.83 -8.85 -6.85
C TRP A 115 13.87 -10.10 -7.73
N LEU A 116 12.72 -10.53 -8.26
CA LEU A 116 12.66 -11.68 -9.18
C LEU A 116 13.42 -11.42 -10.49
N ARG A 117 13.41 -10.19 -11.01
CA ARG A 117 14.21 -9.82 -12.20
C ARG A 117 15.70 -9.89 -11.91
N GLU A 118 16.14 -9.41 -10.75
CA GLU A 118 17.53 -9.49 -10.31
C GLU A 118 17.98 -10.95 -10.11
N GLU A 119 17.15 -11.77 -9.48
CA GLU A 119 17.42 -13.20 -9.28
C GLU A 119 17.51 -13.94 -10.63
N LEU A 120 16.58 -13.66 -11.55
CA LEU A 120 16.63 -14.22 -12.92
C LEU A 120 17.91 -13.81 -13.65
N ALA A 121 18.29 -12.52 -13.59
CA ALA A 121 19.54 -12.06 -14.21
C ALA A 121 20.77 -12.76 -13.60
N GLY A 122 20.77 -12.95 -12.27
CA GLY A 122 21.83 -13.66 -11.56
C GLY A 122 21.97 -15.13 -11.98
N THR A 123 20.84 -15.84 -12.13
CA THR A 123 20.84 -17.24 -12.60
C THR A 123 21.28 -17.35 -14.06
N GLN A 124 20.83 -16.45 -14.93
CA GLN A 124 21.27 -16.39 -16.34
C GLN A 124 22.78 -16.17 -16.46
N GLN A 125 23.34 -15.28 -15.63
CA GLN A 125 24.79 -15.05 -15.62
C GLN A 125 25.57 -16.30 -15.18
N LYS A 126 25.08 -17.03 -14.18
CA LYS A 126 25.70 -18.29 -13.74
C LYS A 126 25.65 -19.35 -14.83
N LEU A 127 24.52 -19.47 -15.52
CA LEU A 127 24.35 -20.39 -16.65
C LEU A 127 25.35 -20.08 -17.77
N GLN A 128 25.43 -18.82 -18.20
CA GLN A 128 26.36 -18.40 -19.26
C GLN A 128 27.82 -18.72 -18.93
N ARG A 129 28.24 -18.52 -17.67
CA ARG A 129 29.59 -18.88 -17.22
C ARG A 129 29.83 -20.39 -17.26
N SER A 130 28.84 -21.18 -16.82
CA SER A 130 28.92 -22.64 -16.89
C SER A 130 29.03 -23.14 -18.33
N GLU A 131 28.26 -22.56 -19.25
CA GLU A 131 28.32 -22.90 -20.68
C GLU A 131 29.69 -22.57 -21.28
N GLN A 132 30.26 -21.41 -20.95
CA GLN A 132 31.62 -21.04 -21.37
C GLN A 132 32.67 -22.01 -20.83
N GLN A 133 32.57 -22.43 -19.56
CA GLN A 133 33.47 -23.41 -18.97
C GLN A 133 33.36 -24.77 -19.65
N VAL A 134 32.15 -25.23 -19.96
CA VAL A 134 31.93 -26.49 -20.69
C VAL A 134 32.59 -26.43 -22.08
N ALA A 135 32.41 -25.34 -22.82
CA ALA A 135 33.03 -25.18 -24.14
C ALA A 135 34.57 -25.20 -24.06
N GLN A 136 35.16 -24.52 -23.07
CA GLN A 136 36.61 -24.54 -22.83
C GLN A 136 37.12 -25.96 -22.53
N LEU A 137 36.45 -26.65 -21.61
CA LEU A 137 36.82 -28.03 -21.25
C LEU A 137 36.67 -29.00 -22.42
N GLU A 138 35.67 -28.82 -23.28
CA GLU A 138 35.52 -29.61 -24.51
C GLU A 138 36.66 -29.39 -25.50
N GLU A 139 37.16 -28.15 -25.61
CA GLU A 139 38.33 -27.84 -26.45
C GLU A 139 39.61 -28.44 -25.86
N GLU A 140 39.87 -28.23 -24.57
CA GLU A 140 41.03 -28.82 -23.88
C GLU A 140 41.03 -30.34 -23.99
N LYS A 141 39.87 -30.97 -23.81
CA LYS A 141 39.71 -32.41 -24.01
C LYS A 141 40.12 -32.84 -25.41
N LYS A 142 39.63 -32.16 -26.46
CA LYS A 142 40.00 -32.45 -27.86
C LYS A 142 41.50 -32.27 -28.10
N GLN A 143 42.10 -31.23 -27.53
CA GLN A 143 43.54 -30.97 -27.63
C GLN A 143 44.36 -32.09 -26.97
N LEU A 144 43.97 -32.52 -25.76
CA LEU A 144 44.61 -33.62 -25.04
C LEU A 144 44.46 -34.96 -25.78
N GLU A 145 43.28 -35.24 -26.33
CA GLU A 145 43.04 -36.42 -27.17
C GLU A 145 43.95 -36.40 -28.41
N PHE A 146 44.09 -35.26 -29.07
CA PHE A 146 45.01 -35.10 -30.20
C PHE A 146 46.48 -35.36 -29.81
N MET A 147 46.95 -34.78 -28.71
CA MET A 147 48.31 -35.03 -28.20
C MET A 147 48.55 -36.50 -27.89
N ASN A 148 47.57 -37.16 -27.27
CA ASN A 148 47.66 -38.58 -26.95
C ASN A 148 47.78 -39.46 -28.21
N HIS A 149 47.06 -39.11 -29.28
CA HIS A 149 47.19 -39.81 -30.57
C HIS A 149 48.58 -39.64 -31.18
N LEU A 150 49.17 -38.44 -31.13
CA LEU A 150 50.54 -38.20 -31.62
C LEU A 150 51.58 -39.00 -30.85
N MET A 151 51.47 -39.07 -29.53
CA MET A 151 52.39 -39.87 -28.70
C MET A 151 52.30 -41.36 -29.07
N LYS A 152 51.10 -41.90 -29.24
CA LYS A 152 50.89 -43.30 -29.66
C LYS A 152 51.49 -43.60 -31.05
N LEU A 153 51.40 -42.67 -31.99
CA LEU A 153 52.01 -42.82 -33.32
C LEU A 153 53.53 -42.78 -33.25
N ASN A 154 54.09 -41.94 -32.38
CA ASN A 154 55.53 -41.86 -32.14
C ASN A 154 56.08 -43.14 -31.49
N ASP A 155 55.36 -43.72 -30.53
CA ASP A 155 55.76 -44.98 -29.86
C ASP A 155 55.64 -46.21 -30.78
N ASN A 156 54.78 -46.17 -31.82
CA ASN A 156 54.62 -47.23 -32.81
C ASN A 156 55.57 -47.11 -34.03
N GLN A 157 56.50 -46.15 -34.05
CA GLN A 157 57.60 -46.16 -35.00
C GLN A 157 58.69 -47.15 -34.52
N PRO A 158 59.06 -48.19 -35.30
CA PRO A 158 60.26 -48.94 -34.99
C PRO A 158 61.44 -47.98 -35.10
N SER A 159 62.27 -47.93 -34.06
CA SER A 159 63.52 -47.16 -34.03
C SER A 159 64.50 -47.68 -35.09
N SER A 160 64.28 -47.25 -36.33
CA SER A 160 65.24 -47.39 -37.41
C SER A 160 66.26 -46.27 -37.30
N THR A 161 67.48 -46.68 -36.95
CA THR A 161 68.77 -46.14 -37.40
C THR A 161 69.32 -44.85 -36.77
N ASN A 162 70.19 -45.08 -35.78
CA ASN A 162 71.57 -44.58 -35.58
C ASN A 162 71.83 -43.07 -35.35
N PRO A 163 72.61 -42.69 -34.31
CA PRO A 163 72.96 -41.31 -34.03
C PRO A 163 74.11 -40.85 -34.94
N LYS A 164 73.90 -39.75 -35.66
CA LYS A 164 75.00 -38.91 -36.14
C LYS A 164 74.70 -37.46 -35.81
N GLU A 165 75.65 -36.89 -35.09
CA GLU A 165 75.87 -35.49 -34.77
C GLU A 165 75.51 -34.56 -35.94
N MET A 166 74.91 -33.41 -35.63
CA MET A 166 75.11 -32.17 -36.39
C MET A 166 74.68 -30.95 -35.57
N GLU A 167 75.70 -30.35 -34.96
CA GLU A 167 75.95 -28.92 -34.79
C GLU A 167 74.85 -28.01 -34.22
N VAL A 168 75.08 -27.66 -32.95
CA VAL A 168 74.74 -26.38 -32.35
C VAL A 168 75.30 -25.26 -33.23
N THR A 169 74.42 -24.53 -33.92
CA THR A 169 74.71 -23.15 -34.34
C THR A 169 73.69 -22.22 -33.72
N THR A 170 74.10 -21.70 -32.57
CA THR A 170 73.64 -20.46 -31.97
C THR A 170 73.54 -19.35 -33.03
N SER A 171 72.33 -18.95 -33.42
CA SER A 171 72.09 -17.63 -34.00
C SER A 171 71.21 -16.81 -33.05
N LEU A 172 71.90 -16.17 -32.11
CA LEU A 172 71.42 -15.02 -31.35
C LEU A 172 71.21 -13.84 -32.32
N SER A 173 69.97 -13.41 -32.49
CA SER A 173 69.59 -12.05 -32.89
C SER A 173 68.14 -11.82 -32.44
N VAL A 174 67.92 -11.45 -31.17
CA VAL A 174 67.81 -10.05 -30.74
C VAL A 174 67.00 -9.21 -31.74
N LEU A 175 65.68 -9.12 -31.53
CA LEU A 175 64.99 -7.82 -31.57
C LEU A 175 63.58 -7.88 -30.96
N SER A 176 63.50 -7.58 -29.67
CA SER A 176 62.45 -6.73 -29.13
C SER A 176 63.16 -5.83 -28.12
N PRO A 177 63.06 -4.51 -28.26
CA PRO A 177 61.93 -3.85 -27.60
C PRO A 177 61.39 -2.65 -28.39
N TRP A 178 60.16 -2.22 -28.12
CA TRP A 178 59.84 -0.84 -27.70
C TRP A 178 58.34 -0.73 -27.42
N ARG A 179 58.05 -0.48 -26.13
CA ARG A 179 56.83 0.12 -25.57
C ARG A 179 57.04 1.65 -25.56
N PRO A 180 56.01 2.53 -25.50
CA PRO A 180 55.06 2.59 -24.38
C PRO A 180 53.61 2.26 -24.72
#